data_AF-A0A3B9A4T1-F1
#
_entry.id   AF-A0A3B9A4T1-F1
#
_cell.length_a   1.000
_cell.length_b   1.000
_cell.length_c   1.000
_cell.angle_alpha   90.00
_cell.angle_beta   90.00
_cell.angle_gamma   90.00
#
_symmetry.space_group_name_H-M   'P 1'
#
loop_
_entity.id
_entity.type
_entity.pdbx_description
1 polymer ?
#
loop_
_entity_poly.entity_id
_entity_poly.type
_entity_poly.pdbx_seq_one_letter_code
_entity_poly.pdbx_strand_id
1 'polypeptide(L)'
;MSQFRFGTVGSPISTPKKPGGSVGAVQQIRSLGLSALELGWVQSVRVSEETCRQIQMTASQLDVSISVHAPYFINLNADNEEWPKSRQRLMDAAYYGFLAGATDIIFHPGSYFNQPPPEVREKAIQRLSD
;
A
#
# COMPACT_ATOMS: atom_id res chain seq x y z
N MET A 1 -21.77 -16.15 -0.17
CA MET A 1 -20.94 -16.16 -1.40
C MET A 1 -19.94 -15.03 -1.27
N SER A 2 -18.63 -15.27 -1.40
CA SER A 2 -17.64 -14.20 -1.47
C SER A 2 -17.83 -13.45 -2.80
N GLN A 3 -18.25 -12.19 -2.74
CA GLN A 3 -18.42 -11.35 -3.92
C GLN A 3 -17.04 -10.86 -4.38
N PHE A 4 -16.70 -11.09 -5.65
CA PHE A 4 -15.48 -10.52 -6.24
C PHE A 4 -15.55 -9.00 -6.20
N ARG A 5 -14.45 -8.37 -5.75
CA ARG A 5 -14.31 -6.92 -5.73
C ARG A 5 -13.31 -6.51 -6.82
N PHE A 6 -13.70 -5.53 -7.61
CA PHE A 6 -12.86 -4.99 -8.68
C PHE A 6 -12.51 -3.54 -8.37
N GLY A 7 -11.32 -3.12 -8.79
CA GLY A 7 -10.74 -1.84 -8.41
C GLY A 7 -9.54 -1.47 -9.26
N THR A 8 -8.97 -0.30 -8.97
CA THR A 8 -7.72 0.17 -9.59
C THR A 8 -6.65 0.38 -8.53
N VAL A 9 -5.40 0.44 -8.98
CA VAL A 9 -4.31 1.04 -8.21
C VAL A 9 -4.28 2.55 -8.45
N GLY A 10 -4.20 3.31 -7.36
CA GLY A 10 -4.23 4.76 -7.39
C GLY A 10 -5.58 5.36 -7.80
N SER A 11 -5.65 6.68 -7.73
CA SER A 11 -6.84 7.43 -8.11
C SER A 11 -7.14 7.25 -9.60
N PRO A 12 -8.36 6.85 -10.00
CA PRO A 12 -8.77 6.88 -11.40
C PRO A 12 -8.52 8.26 -12.01
N ILE A 13 -8.14 8.32 -13.29
CA ILE A 13 -7.87 9.60 -14.00
C ILE A 13 -9.09 10.54 -13.97
N SER A 14 -10.30 9.97 -13.89
CA SER A 14 -11.56 10.71 -13.80
C SER A 14 -11.87 11.26 -12.40
N THR A 15 -10.99 11.05 -11.41
CA THR A 15 -11.22 11.52 -10.02
C THR A 15 -11.32 13.05 -9.99
N PRO A 16 -12.43 13.62 -9.48
CA PRO A 16 -12.56 15.07 -9.38
C PRO A 16 -11.47 15.70 -8.50
N LYS A 17 -11.05 16.92 -8.84
CA LYS A 17 -10.03 17.67 -8.06
C LYS A 17 -10.47 18.02 -6.64
N LYS A 18 -11.78 18.03 -6.37
CA LYS A 18 -12.37 18.32 -5.05
C LYS A 18 -13.41 17.23 -4.72
N PRO A 19 -13.26 16.50 -3.60
CA PRO A 19 -12.19 16.61 -2.60
C PRO A 19 -10.80 16.14 -3.09
N GLY A 20 -10.72 15.40 -4.21
CA GLY A 20 -9.45 14.88 -4.73
C GLY A 20 -8.74 13.90 -3.78
N GLY A 21 -7.48 13.60 -4.07
CA GLY A 21 -6.66 12.70 -3.24
C GLY A 21 -7.27 11.30 -3.07
N SER A 22 -6.87 10.60 -2.01
CA SER A 22 -7.34 9.24 -1.73
C SER A 22 -8.83 9.19 -1.36
N VAL A 23 -9.34 10.18 -0.62
CA VAL A 23 -10.77 10.23 -0.25
C VAL A 23 -11.64 10.41 -1.50
N GLY A 24 -11.28 11.34 -2.39
CA GLY A 24 -11.97 11.50 -3.67
C GLY A 24 -11.83 10.28 -4.58
N ALA A 25 -10.68 9.59 -4.53
CA ALA A 25 -10.51 8.34 -5.28
C ALA A 25 -11.47 7.25 -4.81
N VAL A 26 -11.66 7.06 -3.50
CA VAL A 26 -12.63 6.11 -2.96
C VAL A 26 -14.05 6.44 -3.44
N GLN A 27 -14.44 7.71 -3.39
CA GLN A 27 -15.73 8.17 -3.91
C GLN A 27 -15.88 7.89 -5.41
N GLN A 28 -14.82 8.13 -6.19
CA GLN A 28 -14.81 7.88 -7.62
C GLN A 28 -14.86 6.39 -7.97
N ILE A 29 -14.17 5.54 -7.22
CA ILE A 29 -14.25 4.08 -7.38
C ILE A 29 -15.69 3.62 -7.23
N ARG A 30 -16.39 4.08 -6.19
CA ARG A 30 -17.79 3.71 -5.99
C ARG A 30 -18.70 4.26 -7.10
N SER A 31 -18.49 5.50 -7.54
CA SER A 31 -19.30 6.10 -8.61
C SER A 31 -19.14 5.39 -9.95
N LEU A 32 -17.97 4.78 -10.20
CA LEU A 32 -17.68 3.97 -11.38
C LEU A 32 -18.23 2.52 -11.28
N GLY A 33 -18.91 2.17 -10.18
CA GLY A 33 -19.43 0.82 -9.96
C GLY A 33 -18.37 -0.19 -9.51
N LEU A 34 -17.19 0.28 -9.12
CA LEU A 34 -16.12 -0.53 -8.54
C LEU A 34 -16.23 -0.57 -7.00
N SER A 35 -15.46 -1.47 -6.37
CA SER A 35 -15.62 -1.78 -4.94
C SER A 35 -14.29 -2.08 -4.23
N ALA A 36 -13.15 -1.76 -4.85
CA ALA A 36 -11.82 -1.86 -4.27
C ALA A 36 -10.91 -0.72 -4.76
N LEU A 37 -9.96 -0.31 -3.93
CA LEU A 37 -8.93 0.66 -4.26
C LEU A 37 -7.60 0.26 -3.60
N GLU A 38 -6.54 0.16 -4.40
CA GLU A 38 -5.18 0.05 -3.89
C GLU A 38 -4.54 1.44 -3.81
N LEU A 39 -4.14 1.86 -2.62
CA LEU A 39 -3.45 3.13 -2.41
C LEU A 39 -1.99 3.01 -2.87
N GLY A 40 -1.65 3.65 -3.98
CA GLY A 40 -0.32 3.60 -4.58
C GLY A 40 0.70 4.52 -3.90
N TRP A 41 1.23 4.14 -2.73
CA TRP A 41 2.29 4.87 -2.01
C TRP A 41 3.71 4.53 -2.48
N VAL A 42 3.84 4.28 -3.78
CA VAL A 42 5.00 3.64 -4.38
C VAL A 42 6.30 4.46 -4.35
N GLN A 43 6.21 5.78 -4.15
CA GLN A 43 7.39 6.64 -3.98
C GLN A 43 7.69 6.95 -2.51
N SER A 44 6.64 7.22 -1.71
CA SER A 44 6.76 7.54 -0.29
C SER A 44 5.39 7.49 0.39
N VAL A 45 5.38 7.19 1.68
CA VAL A 45 4.19 7.29 2.53
C VAL A 45 4.13 8.71 3.10
N ARG A 46 3.31 9.57 2.50
CA ARG A 46 3.13 10.97 2.92
C ARG A 46 1.65 11.22 3.22
N VAL A 47 1.21 10.75 4.37
CA VAL A 47 -0.18 10.82 4.81
C VAL A 47 -0.21 11.09 6.31
N SER A 48 -1.19 11.87 6.77
CA SER A 48 -1.43 12.07 8.20
C SER A 48 -2.42 11.02 8.72
N GLU A 49 -2.36 10.73 10.03
CA GLU A 49 -3.36 9.83 10.65
C GLU A 49 -4.80 10.32 10.44
N GLU A 50 -5.01 11.64 10.46
CA GLU A 50 -6.31 12.23 10.19
C GLU A 50 -6.79 11.94 8.77
N THR A 51 -5.89 12.02 7.78
CA THR A 51 -6.21 11.66 6.40
C THR A 51 -6.52 10.16 6.30
N CYS A 52 -5.77 9.30 6.99
CA CYS A 52 -6.05 7.87 7.08
C CYS A 52 -7.45 7.59 7.63
N ARG A 53 -7.84 8.22 8.75
CA ARG A 53 -9.20 8.08 9.31
C ARG A 53 -10.28 8.50 8.33
N GLN A 54 -10.06 9.59 7.58
CA GLN A 54 -11.01 10.04 6.55
C GLN A 54 -11.13 9.04 5.40
N ILE A 55 -10.02 8.43 4.96
CA ILE A 55 -10.03 7.35 3.97
C ILE A 55 -10.83 6.17 4.50
N GLN A 56 -10.51 5.67 5.69
CA GLN A 56 -11.18 4.53 6.31
C GLN A 56 -12.70 4.76 6.45
N MET A 57 -13.09 5.91 6.99
CA MET A 57 -14.49 6.29 7.15
C MET A 57 -15.22 6.30 5.80
N THR A 58 -14.63 6.94 4.78
CA THR A 58 -15.25 7.05 3.46
C THR A 58 -15.35 5.68 2.77
N ALA A 59 -14.29 4.87 2.87
CA ALA A 59 -14.25 3.52 2.31
C ALA A 59 -15.29 2.61 2.96
N SER A 60 -15.41 2.66 4.29
CA SER A 60 -16.41 1.90 5.03
C SER A 60 -17.84 2.33 4.68
N GLN A 61 -18.10 3.63 4.53
CA GLN A 61 -19.43 4.14 4.16
C GLN A 61 -19.86 3.76 2.74
N LEU A 62 -18.89 3.68 1.82
CA LEU A 62 -19.14 3.39 0.41
C LEU A 62 -18.93 1.92 0.03
N ASP A 63 -18.62 1.07 1.01
CA ASP A 63 -18.30 -0.36 0.83
C ASP A 63 -17.18 -0.59 -0.20
N VAL A 64 -16.07 0.14 -0.04
CA VAL A 64 -14.86 0.01 -0.86
C VAL A 64 -13.75 -0.64 -0.02
N SER A 65 -13.22 -1.78 -0.48
CA SER A 65 -12.08 -2.42 0.16
C SER A 65 -10.78 -1.68 -0.16
N ILE A 66 -9.88 -1.57 0.82
CA ILE A 66 -8.62 -0.85 0.69
C ILE A 66 -7.45 -1.83 0.80
N SER A 67 -6.47 -1.67 -0.08
CA SER A 67 -5.11 -2.23 0.06
C SER A 67 -4.08 -1.10 -0.12
N VAL A 68 -2.82 -1.36 0.21
CA VAL A 68 -1.72 -0.41 -0.04
C VAL A 68 -0.64 -1.05 -0.90
N HIS A 69 -0.10 -0.30 -1.86
CA HIS A 69 1.16 -0.65 -2.54
C HIS A 69 2.28 0.18 -1.94
N ALA A 70 3.19 -0.50 -1.24
CA ALA A 70 4.29 0.12 -0.50
C ALA A 70 5.39 0.68 -1.43
N PRO A 71 6.31 1.51 -0.92
CA PRO A 71 7.36 2.11 -1.73
C PRO A 71 8.23 1.11 -2.50
N TYR A 72 8.59 1.43 -3.76
CA TYR A 72 9.49 0.61 -4.60
C TYR A 72 10.92 0.51 -4.04
N PHE A 73 11.28 1.37 -3.09
CA PHE A 73 12.62 1.44 -2.49
C PHE A 73 12.81 0.47 -1.31
N ILE A 74 11.93 -0.51 -1.16
CA ILE A 74 12.09 -1.60 -0.19
C ILE A 74 12.97 -2.69 -0.83
N ASN A 75 14.00 -3.13 -0.11
CA ASN A 75 14.74 -4.33 -0.48
C ASN A 75 15.10 -5.15 0.76
N LEU A 76 14.49 -6.33 0.92
CA LEU A 76 14.80 -7.24 2.03
C LEU A 76 16.22 -7.82 1.93
N ASN A 77 16.88 -7.73 0.78
CA ASN A 77 18.28 -8.07 0.61
C ASN A 77 19.25 -6.90 0.86
N ALA A 78 18.76 -5.71 1.25
CA ALA A 78 19.59 -4.55 1.51
C ALA A 78 20.79 -4.87 2.44
N ASP A 79 21.89 -4.14 2.27
CA ASP A 79 23.00 -4.17 3.22
C ASP A 79 22.58 -3.63 4.60
N ASN A 80 23.52 -3.61 5.55
CA ASN A 80 23.22 -3.18 6.91
C ASN A 80 22.95 -1.67 7.01
N GLU A 81 23.37 -0.87 6.04
CA GLU A 81 23.15 0.58 6.03
C GLU A 81 21.74 0.92 5.50
N GLU A 82 21.30 0.24 4.43
CA GLU A 82 20.02 0.49 3.79
C GLU A 82 18.86 -0.33 4.39
N TRP A 83 19.16 -1.43 5.10
CA TRP A 83 18.12 -2.26 5.74
C TRP A 83 17.23 -1.47 6.72
N PRO A 84 17.75 -0.66 7.66
CA PRO A 84 16.90 0.11 8.55
C PRO A 84 15.91 1.01 7.81
N LYS A 85 16.33 1.60 6.69
CA LYS A 85 15.47 2.47 5.85
C LYS A 85 14.42 1.65 5.11
N SER A 86 14.79 0.50 4.55
CA SER A 86 13.85 -0.42 3.89
C SER A 86 12.80 -0.94 4.86
N ARG A 87 13.21 -1.34 6.08
CA ARG A 87 12.29 -1.76 7.14
C ARG A 87 11.35 -0.63 7.53
N GLN A 88 11.87 0.58 7.74
CA GLN A 88 11.02 1.73 8.08
C GLN A 88 9.97 2.00 7.00
N ARG A 89 10.34 1.99 5.71
CA ARG A 89 9.39 2.19 4.60
C ARG A 89 8.28 1.14 4.58
N LEU A 90 8.61 -0.13 4.82
CA LEU A 90 7.63 -1.22 4.90
C LEU A 90 6.69 -1.03 6.09
N MET A 91 7.26 -0.73 7.27
CA MET A 91 6.48 -0.54 8.50
C MET A 91 5.60 0.70 8.45
N ASP A 92 6.06 1.81 7.87
CA ASP A 92 5.25 3.01 7.65
C ASP A 92 4.07 2.70 6.73
N ALA A 93 4.30 1.99 5.62
CA ALA A 93 3.23 1.59 4.71
C ALA A 93 2.19 0.68 5.41
N ALA A 94 2.65 -0.27 6.23
CA ALA A 94 1.77 -1.14 7.00
C ALA A 94 0.96 -0.36 8.06
N TYR A 95 1.63 0.50 8.84
CA TYR A 95 1.01 1.29 9.91
C TYR A 95 -0.04 2.26 9.37
N TYR A 96 0.36 3.12 8.42
CA TYR A 96 -0.57 4.09 7.84
C TYR A 96 -1.63 3.43 6.97
N GLY A 97 -1.30 2.29 6.34
CA GLY A 97 -2.25 1.48 5.59
C GLY A 97 -3.35 0.94 6.48
N PHE A 98 -2.98 0.33 7.61
CA PHE A 98 -3.93 -0.14 8.62
C PHE A 98 -4.84 1.00 9.12
N LEU A 99 -4.26 2.16 9.45
CA LEU A 99 -5.05 3.34 9.83
C LEU A 99 -6.01 3.82 8.73
N ALA A 100 -5.65 3.63 7.46
CA ALA A 100 -6.49 3.96 6.32
C ALA A 100 -7.58 2.91 6.03
N GLY A 101 -7.63 1.83 6.81
CA GLY A 101 -8.57 0.73 6.65
C GLY A 101 -8.10 -0.36 5.68
N ALA A 102 -6.82 -0.36 5.31
CA ALA A 102 -6.27 -1.42 4.47
C ALA A 102 -6.15 -2.74 5.25
N THR A 103 -6.53 -3.83 4.61
CA THR A 103 -6.32 -5.20 5.14
C THR A 103 -5.07 -5.85 4.56
N ASP A 104 -4.62 -5.39 3.41
CA ASP A 104 -3.57 -5.99 2.60
C ASP A 104 -2.49 -4.97 2.25
N ILE A 105 -1.23 -5.41 2.28
CA ILE A 105 -0.06 -4.65 1.85
C ILE A 105 0.68 -5.42 0.75
N ILE A 106 0.92 -4.72 -0.36
CA ILE A 106 1.66 -5.22 -1.52
C ILE A 106 3.01 -4.50 -1.50
N PHE A 107 4.10 -5.24 -1.65
CA PHE A 107 5.44 -4.68 -1.76
C PHE A 107 6.32 -5.59 -2.60
N HIS A 108 7.41 -5.03 -3.12
CA HIS A 108 8.42 -5.82 -3.82
C HIS A 108 9.46 -6.30 -2.80
N PRO A 109 9.69 -7.62 -2.66
CA PRO A 109 10.67 -8.15 -1.70
C PRO A 109 12.10 -7.66 -1.93
N GLY A 110 12.42 -7.17 -3.14
CA GLY A 110 13.70 -6.59 -3.48
C GLY A 110 14.37 -7.29 -4.65
N SER A 111 15.64 -6.95 -4.88
CA SER A 111 16.47 -7.51 -5.94
C SER A 111 17.63 -8.34 -5.38
N TYR A 112 18.17 -9.24 -6.21
CA TYR A 112 19.24 -10.15 -5.79
C TYR A 112 20.61 -9.49 -5.65
N PHE A 113 20.86 -8.33 -6.28
CA PHE A 113 22.19 -7.70 -6.35
C PHE A 113 23.31 -8.68 -6.78
N ASN A 114 23.03 -9.50 -7.80
CA ASN A 114 23.93 -10.55 -8.32
C ASN A 114 24.30 -11.64 -7.30
N GLN A 115 23.61 -11.75 -6.16
CA GLN A 115 23.78 -12.84 -5.21
C GLN A 115 22.94 -14.06 -5.62
N PRO A 116 23.32 -15.28 -5.20
CA PRO A 116 22.54 -16.49 -5.46
C PRO A 116 21.10 -16.38 -4.90
N PRO A 117 20.06 -16.75 -5.67
CA PRO A 117 18.67 -16.68 -5.20
C PRO A 117 18.39 -17.40 -3.87
N PRO A 118 18.98 -18.57 -3.57
CA PRO A 118 18.77 -19.23 -2.27
C PRO A 118 19.21 -18.39 -1.07
N GLU A 119 20.38 -17.74 -1.15
CA GLU A 119 20.93 -16.91 -0.06
C GLU A 119 20.05 -15.67 0.17
N VAL A 120 19.62 -15.03 -0.92
CA VAL A 120 18.75 -13.85 -0.83
C VAL A 120 17.38 -14.22 -0.27
N ARG A 121 16.83 -15.37 -0.68
CA ARG A 121 15.55 -15.88 -0.17
C ARG A 121 15.63 -16.14 1.35
N GLU A 122 16.69 -16.77 1.82
CA GLU A 122 16.88 -17.06 3.24
C GLU A 122 16.93 -15.77 4.07
N LYS A 123 17.75 -14.80 3.66
CA LYS A 123 17.84 -13.48 4.29
C LYS A 123 16.51 -12.72 4.28
N ALA A 124 15.76 -12.80 3.18
CA ALA A 124 14.45 -12.16 3.06
C ALA A 124 13.41 -12.79 4.01
N ILE A 125 13.38 -14.11 4.14
CA ILE A 125 12.48 -14.82 5.08
C ILE A 125 12.80 -14.45 6.52
N GLN A 126 14.08 -14.40 6.88
CA GLN A 126 14.52 -13.98 8.22
C GLN A 126 14.00 -12.57 8.54
N ARG A 127 14.25 -11.60 7.65
CA ARG A 127 13.84 -10.20 7.83
C ARG A 127 12.33 -9.97 7.83
N LEU A 128 11.54 -10.86 7.24
CA LEU A 128 10.08 -10.82 7.33
C LEU A 128 9.54 -11.32 8.67
N SER A 129 10.35 -12.08 9.41
CA SER A 129 9.99 -12.63 10.71
C SER A 129 10.39 -11.70 11.87
N ASP A 130 11.18 -10.66 11.60
CA ASP A 130 11.74 -9.68 12.56
C ASP A 130 10.84 -8.44 12.79
#